data_AF-A0A151BQT0-F1
#
_entry.id   AF-A0A151BQT0-F1
#
_cell.length_a   1.000
_cell.length_b   1.000
_cell.length_c   1.000
_cell.angle_alpha   90.00
_cell.angle_beta   90.00
_cell.angle_gamma   90.00
#
_symmetry.space_group_name_H-M   'P 1'
#
loop_
_entity.id
_entity.type
_entity.pdbx_description
1 polymer ?
#
loop_
_entity_poly.entity_id
_entity_poly.type
_entity_poly.pdbx_seq_one_letter_code
_entity_poly.pdbx_strand_id
1 'polypeptide(L)'
;MPADSPEKMIGRVIEATLYDLTEDFAHQYLKIYFQVVEVEGRTAKTIFKGHEYSRDYLRSLVRRRTTRIDGIFTITTKDGYRLRVSACAFTPHRIKTSQEKGIRAVMKEVIERKANELNFDQFVQEAILGKIASDIYNEAKKIAPLRHVGIRKSKLLSKPPELMAVTEVVEKAPEVGEKST
;
A
#
# COMPACT_ATOMS: atom_id res chain seq x y z
N MET A 1 9.45 -3.55 -20.41
CA MET A 1 8.41 -2.76 -21.10
C MET A 1 9.05 -2.09 -22.31
N PRO A 2 8.48 -2.21 -23.51
CA PRO A 2 8.97 -1.45 -24.66
C PRO A 2 8.53 0.02 -24.55
N ALA A 3 9.46 0.93 -24.79
CA ALA A 3 9.22 2.36 -24.91
C ALA A 3 10.19 2.92 -25.95
N ASP A 4 9.72 3.85 -26.79
CA ASP A 4 10.53 4.46 -27.85
C ASP A 4 11.55 5.48 -27.31
N SER A 5 11.29 6.03 -26.12
CA SER A 5 12.19 6.96 -25.43
C SER A 5 12.08 6.79 -23.91
N PRO A 6 13.16 7.05 -23.15
CA PRO A 6 13.19 6.89 -21.69
C PRO A 6 12.19 7.80 -20.96
N GLU A 7 11.94 9.01 -21.50
CA GLU A 7 10.98 9.96 -20.94
C GLU A 7 9.54 9.42 -20.94
N LYS A 8 9.15 8.67 -21.98
CA LYS A 8 7.81 8.06 -22.09
C LYS A 8 7.60 6.91 -21.10
N MET A 9 8.65 6.46 -20.44
CA MET A 9 8.60 5.37 -19.45
C MET A 9 8.30 5.91 -18.04
N ILE A 10 8.67 7.17 -17.76
CA ILE A 10 8.39 7.82 -16.48
C ILE A 10 6.88 7.96 -16.28
N GLY A 11 6.41 7.68 -15.07
CA GLY A 11 5.00 7.77 -14.70
C GLY A 11 4.15 6.55 -15.06
N ARG A 12 4.67 5.59 -15.83
CA ARG A 12 3.96 4.32 -16.10
C ARG A 12 3.82 3.49 -14.83
N VAL A 13 2.68 2.81 -14.72
CA VAL A 13 2.39 1.91 -13.60
C VAL A 13 2.61 0.48 -14.05
N ILE A 14 3.41 -0.26 -13.30
CA ILE A 14 3.68 -1.68 -13.47
C ILE A 14 2.86 -2.42 -12.42
N GLU A 15 2.11 -3.42 -12.86
CA GLU A 15 1.49 -4.40 -11.97
C GLU A 15 2.45 -5.57 -11.79
N ALA A 16 2.73 -5.93 -10.54
CA ALA A 16 3.48 -7.11 -10.17
C ALA A 16 2.67 -7.88 -9.12
N THR A 17 2.79 -9.20 -9.12
CA THR A 17 2.27 -9.99 -8.00
C THR A 17 3.35 -10.13 -6.94
N LEU A 18 2.93 -10.33 -5.70
CA LEU A 18 3.85 -10.59 -4.59
C LEU A 18 4.63 -11.90 -4.82
N TYR A 19 4.00 -12.86 -5.52
CA TYR A 19 4.65 -14.10 -5.96
C TYR A 19 5.89 -13.82 -6.80
N ASP A 20 5.86 -12.84 -7.70
CA ASP A 20 7.01 -12.49 -8.54
C ASP A 20 8.19 -11.91 -7.73
N LEU A 21 7.93 -11.46 -6.49
CA LEU A 21 8.94 -10.85 -5.62
C LEU A 21 9.50 -11.82 -4.58
N THR A 22 8.67 -12.74 -4.05
CA THR A 22 9.05 -13.63 -2.95
C THR A 22 9.00 -15.11 -3.29
N GLU A 23 8.55 -15.47 -4.50
CA GLU A 23 8.40 -16.85 -4.98
C GLU A 23 7.47 -17.73 -4.11
N ASP A 24 6.61 -17.10 -3.30
CA ASP A 24 5.67 -17.78 -2.40
C ASP A 24 4.25 -17.77 -2.96
N PHE A 25 3.73 -18.95 -3.27
CA PHE A 25 2.39 -19.15 -3.82
C PHE A 25 1.26 -18.71 -2.87
N ALA A 26 1.50 -18.67 -1.56
CA ALA A 26 0.47 -18.25 -0.60
C ALA A 26 0.00 -16.81 -0.84
N HIS A 27 0.86 -15.98 -1.44
CA HIS A 27 0.67 -14.53 -1.58
C HIS A 27 0.26 -14.09 -3.00
N GLN A 28 -0.07 -15.03 -3.89
CA GLN A 28 -0.45 -14.74 -5.29
C GLN A 28 -1.70 -13.85 -5.41
N TYR A 29 -2.54 -13.82 -4.38
CA TYR A 29 -3.77 -13.01 -4.37
C TYR A 29 -3.51 -11.50 -4.25
N LEU A 30 -2.28 -11.07 -3.96
CA LEU A 30 -1.93 -9.68 -3.72
C LEU A 30 -1.26 -9.06 -4.95
N LYS A 31 -1.95 -8.07 -5.53
CA LYS A 31 -1.45 -7.27 -6.66
C LYS A 31 -0.80 -6.01 -6.12
N ILE A 32 0.40 -5.72 -6.60
CA ILE A 32 1.18 -4.54 -6.24
C ILE A 32 1.32 -3.66 -7.47
N TYR A 33 1.17 -2.36 -7.26
CA TYR A 33 1.33 -1.34 -8.27
C TYR A 33 2.57 -0.50 -7.96
N PHE A 34 3.52 -0.53 -8.88
CA PHE A 34 4.71 0.30 -8.85
C PHE A 34 4.63 1.38 -9.91
N GLN A 35 5.13 2.57 -9.65
CA GLN A 35 5.22 3.65 -10.63
C GLN A 35 6.68 3.94 -10.93
N VAL A 36 7.04 4.00 -12.20
CA VAL A 36 8.39 4.38 -12.63
C VAL A 36 8.61 5.86 -12.33
N VAL A 37 9.70 6.17 -11.63
CA VAL A 37 10.10 7.55 -11.30
C VAL A 37 11.26 7.99 -12.19
N GLU A 38 12.25 7.12 -12.35
CA GLU A 38 13.49 7.42 -13.07
C GLU A 38 13.93 6.19 -13.85
N VAL A 39 14.57 6.41 -15.00
CA VAL A 39 15.16 5.34 -15.82
C VAL A 39 16.63 5.65 -16.02
N GLU A 40 17.48 4.81 -15.45
CA GLU A 40 18.93 4.86 -15.62
C GLU A 40 19.33 3.77 -16.62
N GLY A 41 19.54 4.16 -17.89
CA GLY A 41 19.92 3.24 -18.95
C GLY A 41 18.89 2.11 -19.15
N ARG A 42 19.20 0.91 -18.66
CA ARG A 42 18.35 -0.29 -18.76
C ARG A 42 17.57 -0.59 -17.47
N THR A 43 17.89 0.05 -16.37
CA THR A 43 17.26 -0.15 -15.06
C THR A 43 16.28 0.99 -14.76
N ALA A 44 15.06 0.63 -14.35
CA ALA A 44 14.04 1.61 -13.96
C ALA A 44 13.87 1.61 -12.45
N LYS A 45 14.03 2.78 -11.82
CA LYS A 45 13.69 2.99 -10.41
C LYS A 45 12.19 3.19 -10.30
N THR A 46 11.56 2.42 -9.42
CA THR A 46 10.12 2.46 -9.21
C THR A 46 9.79 2.77 -7.76
N ILE A 47 8.66 3.43 -7.56
CA ILE A 47 8.10 3.72 -6.24
C ILE A 47 6.79 2.96 -6.06
N PHE A 48 6.52 2.53 -4.83
CA PHE A 48 5.25 1.93 -4.47
C PHE A 48 4.09 2.92 -4.65
N LYS A 49 3.12 2.58 -5.50
CA LYS A 49 1.90 3.38 -5.72
C LYS A 49 0.74 2.87 -4.87
N GLY A 50 0.65 1.55 -4.68
CA GLY A 50 -0.41 0.93 -3.89
C GLY A 50 -0.41 -0.58 -4.04
N HIS A 51 -1.22 -1.24 -3.21
CA HIS A 51 -1.54 -2.65 -3.37
C HIS A 51 -3.05 -2.84 -3.39
N GLU A 52 -3.50 -3.95 -3.99
CA GLU A 52 -4.90 -4.35 -4.01
C GLU A 52 -5.01 -5.88 -3.95
N TYR A 53 -5.97 -6.36 -3.17
CA TYR A 53 -6.36 -7.76 -3.23
C TYR A 53 -7.06 -8.08 -4.54
N SER A 54 -6.78 -9.27 -5.08
CA SER A 54 -7.52 -9.79 -6.21
C SER A 54 -9.02 -9.87 -5.89
N ARG A 55 -9.84 -9.62 -6.91
CA ARG A 55 -11.30 -9.63 -6.79
C ARG A 55 -11.81 -11.01 -6.37
N ASP A 56 -11.19 -12.07 -6.87
CA ASP A 56 -11.56 -13.44 -6.58
C ASP A 56 -11.32 -13.79 -5.11
N TYR A 57 -10.21 -13.31 -4.55
CA TYR A 57 -9.88 -13.48 -3.13
C TYR A 57 -10.85 -12.73 -2.21
N LEU A 58 -11.19 -11.48 -2.55
CA LEU A 58 -12.21 -10.75 -1.79
C LEU A 58 -13.58 -11.42 -1.83
N ARG A 59 -13.96 -12.01 -2.98
CA ARG A 59 -15.23 -12.72 -3.13
C ARG A 59 -15.25 -14.03 -2.35
N SER A 60 -14.14 -14.77 -2.30
CA SER A 60 -14.06 -16.03 -1.55
C SER A 60 -14.18 -15.84 -0.03
N LEU A 61 -13.73 -14.67 0.47
CA LEU A 61 -13.85 -14.31 1.89
C LEU A 61 -15.28 -13.86 2.27
N VAL A 62 -16.03 -13.24 1.37
CA VAL A 62 -17.39 -12.80 1.68
C VAL A 62 -18.34 -14.01 1.69
N ARG A 63 -18.95 -14.31 2.84
CA ARG A 63 -19.95 -15.39 2.98
C ARG A 63 -21.30 -14.85 3.44
N ARG A 64 -22.39 -15.56 3.10
CA ARG A 64 -23.73 -15.24 3.59
C ARG A 64 -23.81 -15.42 5.11
N ARG A 65 -24.70 -14.66 5.75
CA ARG A 65 -24.95 -14.68 7.22
C ARG A 65 -23.72 -14.31 8.08
N THR A 66 -22.74 -13.63 7.49
CA THR A 66 -21.58 -13.09 8.19
C THR A 66 -21.55 -11.57 8.05
N THR A 67 -20.81 -10.89 8.94
CA THR A 67 -20.60 -9.44 8.84
C THR A 67 -19.25 -9.17 8.20
N ARG A 68 -19.23 -8.22 7.27
CA ARG A 68 -18.02 -7.62 6.71
C ARG A 68 -17.83 -6.24 7.32
N ILE A 69 -16.65 -5.98 7.86
CA ILE A 69 -16.28 -4.71 8.46
C ILE A 69 -15.18 -4.11 7.60
N ASP A 70 -15.45 -2.97 6.97
CA ASP A 70 -14.44 -2.19 6.25
C ASP A 70 -14.08 -0.93 7.04
N GLY A 71 -12.80 -0.57 7.04
CA GLY A 71 -12.27 0.67 7.58
C GLY A 71 -11.38 1.34 6.54
N ILE A 72 -11.64 2.61 6.25
CA ILE A 72 -10.82 3.41 5.32
C ILE A 72 -10.20 4.53 6.15
N PHE A 73 -8.88 4.53 6.20
CA PHE A 73 -8.12 5.47 7.02
C PHE A 73 -7.11 6.20 6.16
N THR A 74 -6.97 7.49 6.39
CA THR A 74 -5.92 8.30 5.78
C THR A 74 -4.86 8.54 6.85
N ILE A 75 -3.66 8.06 6.60
CA ILE A 75 -2.52 8.14 7.52
C ILE A 75 -1.40 8.95 6.89
N THR A 76 -0.56 9.50 7.76
CA THR A 76 0.70 10.13 7.38
C THR A 76 1.80 9.32 8.06
N THR A 77 2.78 8.85 7.30
CA THR A 77 3.93 8.15 7.87
C THR A 77 4.94 9.15 8.44
N LYS A 78 5.90 8.64 9.22
CA LYS A 78 6.98 9.44 9.79
C LYS A 78 7.74 10.27 8.74
N ASP A 79 7.96 9.70 7.56
CA ASP A 79 8.67 10.35 6.45
C ASP A 79 7.81 11.38 5.69
N GLY A 80 6.58 11.65 6.14
CA GLY A 80 5.67 12.62 5.53
C GLY A 80 4.86 12.10 4.35
N TYR A 81 4.88 10.80 4.06
CA TYR A 81 4.05 10.23 2.98
C TYR A 81 2.61 10.11 3.45
N ARG A 82 1.67 10.54 2.61
CA ARG A 82 0.24 10.39 2.88
C ARG A 82 -0.29 9.16 2.18
N LEU A 83 -0.78 8.21 2.96
CA LEU A 83 -1.33 6.94 2.48
C LEU A 83 -2.81 6.82 2.86
N ARG A 84 -3.59 6.22 1.97
CA ARG A 84 -4.94 5.74 2.28
C ARG A 84 -4.92 4.23 2.38
N VAL A 85 -5.22 3.71 3.56
CA VAL A 85 -5.24 2.29 3.86
C VAL A 85 -6.70 1.87 4.05
N SER A 86 -7.10 0.81 3.35
CA SER A 86 -8.42 0.20 3.47
C SER A 86 -8.24 -1.18 4.07
N ALA A 87 -8.58 -1.32 5.36
CA ALA A 87 -8.58 -2.58 6.07
C ALA A 87 -9.95 -3.26 5.97
N CYS A 88 -9.96 -4.58 5.96
CA CYS A 88 -11.17 -5.38 6.04
C CYS A 88 -11.04 -6.47 7.11
N ALA A 89 -12.15 -6.75 7.77
CA ALA A 89 -12.30 -7.89 8.65
C ALA A 89 -13.60 -8.64 8.39
N PHE A 90 -13.54 -9.94 8.60
CA PHE A 90 -14.66 -10.86 8.40
C PHE A 90 -14.90 -11.64 9.69
N THR A 91 -16.14 -11.59 10.17
CA THR A 91 -16.57 -12.37 11.34
C THR A 91 -17.14 -13.73 10.91
N PRO A 92 -17.11 -14.76 11.77
CA PRO A 92 -17.74 -16.04 11.48
C PRO A 92 -19.28 -15.97 11.55
N HIS A 93 -19.83 -15.02 12.32
CA HIS A 93 -21.27 -14.82 12.53
C HIS A 93 -21.63 -13.34 12.45
N ARG A 94 -22.93 -13.05 12.36
CA ARG A 94 -23.44 -11.67 12.41
C ARG A 94 -23.20 -11.08 13.80
N ILE A 95 -22.56 -9.90 13.84
CA ILE A 95 -22.27 -9.18 15.09
C ILE A 95 -23.17 -7.96 15.24
N LYS A 96 -23.17 -7.36 16.45
CA LYS A 96 -23.92 -6.13 16.73
C LYS A 96 -23.19 -4.92 16.12
N THR A 97 -23.94 -3.90 15.75
CA THR A 97 -23.39 -2.63 15.21
C THR A 97 -22.43 -1.93 16.18
N SER A 98 -22.63 -2.07 17.50
CA SER A 98 -21.69 -1.56 18.51
C SER A 98 -20.33 -2.26 18.45
N GLN A 99 -20.32 -3.57 18.22
CA GLN A 99 -19.07 -4.33 18.08
C GLN A 99 -18.38 -4.00 16.74
N GLU A 100 -19.15 -3.79 15.67
CA GLU A 100 -18.60 -3.33 14.38
C GLU A 100 -17.87 -1.99 14.53
N LYS A 101 -18.46 -1.03 15.26
CA LYS A 101 -17.83 0.26 15.55
C LYS A 101 -16.57 0.10 16.40
N GLY A 102 -16.62 -0.76 17.42
CA GLY A 102 -15.45 -1.06 18.25
C GLY A 102 -14.27 -1.61 17.45
N ILE A 103 -14.52 -2.57 16.55
CA ILE A 103 -13.48 -3.14 15.68
C ILE A 103 -12.91 -2.08 14.73
N ARG A 104 -13.75 -1.20 14.16
CA ARG A 104 -13.25 -0.09 13.33
C ARG A 104 -12.37 0.90 14.10
N ALA A 105 -12.69 1.16 15.36
CA ALA A 105 -11.87 2.01 16.22
C ALA A 105 -10.50 1.39 16.49
N VAL A 106 -10.47 0.09 16.84
CA VAL A 106 -9.23 -0.67 17.04
C VAL A 106 -8.37 -0.70 15.77
N MET A 107 -8.99 -0.95 14.61
CA MET A 107 -8.28 -0.89 13.32
C MET A 107 -7.61 0.46 13.10
N LYS A 108 -8.33 1.55 13.40
CA LYS A 108 -7.81 2.91 13.24
C LYS A 108 -6.60 3.13 14.15
N GLU A 109 -6.72 2.78 15.43
CA GLU A 109 -5.68 2.97 16.43
C GLU A 109 -4.40 2.20 16.08
N VAL A 110 -4.50 0.91 15.72
CA VAL A 110 -3.34 0.09 15.35
C VAL A 110 -2.65 0.63 14.10
N ILE A 111 -3.42 1.02 13.09
CA ILE A 111 -2.86 1.54 11.83
C ILE A 111 -2.20 2.90 12.05
N GLU A 112 -2.80 3.79 12.85
CA GLU A 112 -2.21 5.10 13.18
C GLU A 112 -0.94 4.95 14.03
N ARG A 113 -0.95 4.05 15.03
CA ARG A 113 0.22 3.75 15.85
C ARG A 113 1.40 3.28 14.99
N LYS A 114 1.18 2.30 14.12
CA LYS A 114 2.22 1.79 13.22
C LYS A 114 2.69 2.81 12.19
N ALA A 115 1.81 3.66 11.69
CA ALA A 115 2.18 4.70 10.74
C ALA A 115 3.11 5.76 11.36
N ASN A 116 2.94 6.06 12.65
CA ASN A 116 3.78 7.02 13.36
C ASN A 116 5.15 6.44 13.75
N GLU A 117 5.22 5.14 14.03
CA GLU A 117 6.46 4.47 14.43
C GLU A 117 7.37 4.13 13.24
N LEU A 118 6.78 3.70 12.12
CA LEU A 118 7.51 3.13 10.98
C LEU A 118 7.73 4.14 9.85
N ASN A 119 8.83 3.95 9.15
CA ASN A 119 9.10 4.61 7.87
C ASN A 119 8.18 4.03 6.78
N PHE A 120 8.07 4.74 5.64
CA PHE A 120 7.21 4.37 4.52
C PHE A 120 7.49 2.95 4.00
N ASP A 121 8.76 2.62 3.73
CA ASP A 121 9.13 1.32 3.17
C ASP A 121 8.83 0.17 4.13
N GLN A 122 9.14 0.37 5.41
CA GLN A 122 8.86 -0.60 6.47
C GLN A 122 7.36 -0.80 6.64
N PHE A 123 6.58 0.28 6.65
CA PHE A 123 5.13 0.22 6.75
C PHE A 123 4.52 -0.55 5.58
N VAL A 124 4.99 -0.30 4.35
CA VAL A 124 4.53 -1.02 3.16
C VAL A 124 4.87 -2.50 3.26
N GLN A 125 6.08 -2.85 3.67
CA GLN A 125 6.50 -4.24 3.85
C GLN A 125 5.64 -4.95 4.91
N GLU A 126 5.40 -4.33 6.06
CA GLU A 126 4.54 -4.91 7.11
C GLU A 126 3.08 -5.05 6.69
N ALA A 127 2.58 -4.08 5.92
CA ALA A 127 1.22 -4.09 5.39
C ALA A 127 1.02 -5.25 4.41
N ILE A 128 2.04 -5.51 3.58
CA ILE A 128 2.05 -6.55 2.55
C ILE A 128 2.22 -7.95 3.18
N LEU A 129 3.15 -8.10 4.13
CA LEU A 129 3.41 -9.36 4.85
C LEU A 129 2.34 -9.70 5.90
N GLY A 130 1.36 -8.80 6.12
CA GLY A 130 0.24 -9.07 7.01
C GLY A 130 0.53 -8.91 8.50
N LYS A 131 1.69 -8.38 8.91
CA LYS A 131 2.00 -8.11 10.32
C LYS A 131 0.99 -7.16 10.95
N ILE A 132 0.63 -6.10 10.22
CA ILE A 132 -0.41 -5.15 10.64
C ILE A 132 -1.76 -5.85 10.83
N ALA A 133 -2.10 -6.79 9.95
CA ALA A 133 -3.34 -7.54 10.03
C ALA A 133 -3.37 -8.47 11.26
N SER A 134 -2.23 -9.10 11.59
CA SER A 134 -2.07 -9.94 12.78
C SER A 134 -2.25 -9.15 14.07
N ASP A 135 -1.71 -7.93 14.15
CA ASP A 135 -1.86 -7.09 15.34
C ASP A 135 -3.31 -6.62 15.53
N ILE A 136 -3.96 -6.20 14.43
CA ILE A 136 -5.40 -5.90 14.43
C ILE A 136 -6.20 -7.12 14.87
N TYR A 137 -5.85 -8.32 14.40
CA TYR A 137 -6.54 -9.56 14.79
C TYR A 137 -6.47 -9.81 16.29
N ASN A 138 -5.28 -9.67 16.90
CA ASN A 138 -5.05 -9.90 18.32
C ASN A 138 -5.84 -8.94 19.21
N GLU A 139 -5.89 -7.66 18.85
CA GLU A 139 -6.65 -6.66 19.61
C GLU A 139 -8.16 -6.81 19.38
N ALA A 140 -8.59 -6.97 18.13
CA ALA A 140 -10.00 -7.03 17.78
C ALA A 140 -10.69 -8.34 18.22
N LYS A 141 -9.94 -9.44 18.39
CA LYS A 141 -10.43 -10.72 18.95
C LYS A 141 -11.00 -10.55 20.37
N LYS A 142 -10.55 -9.55 21.14
CA LYS A 142 -11.07 -9.25 22.48
C LYS A 142 -12.53 -8.76 22.45
N ILE A 143 -12.96 -8.15 21.34
CA ILE A 143 -14.30 -7.60 21.18
C ILE A 143 -15.26 -8.63 20.58
N ALA A 144 -14.82 -9.29 19.51
CA ALA A 144 -15.60 -10.31 18.82
C ALA A 144 -14.68 -11.31 18.09
N PRO A 145 -15.13 -12.56 17.88
CA PRO A 145 -14.36 -13.52 17.11
C PRO A 145 -14.24 -13.06 15.65
N LEU A 146 -13.02 -13.13 15.13
CA LEU A 146 -12.68 -12.81 13.74
C LEU A 146 -12.19 -14.07 13.03
N ARG A 147 -12.54 -14.21 11.75
CA ARG A 147 -12.06 -15.31 10.90
C ARG A 147 -10.88 -14.89 10.05
N HIS A 148 -10.94 -13.69 9.48
CA HIS A 148 -9.89 -13.15 8.63
C HIS A 148 -9.84 -11.63 8.78
N VAL A 149 -8.63 -11.09 8.84
CA VAL A 149 -8.32 -9.67 8.84
C VAL A 149 -7.24 -9.47 7.79
N GLY A 150 -7.36 -8.40 7.00
CA GLY A 150 -6.39 -8.08 5.98
C GLY A 150 -6.46 -6.63 5.55
N ILE A 151 -5.43 -6.16 4.85
CA ILE A 151 -5.43 -4.85 4.21
C ILE A 151 -5.86 -5.06 2.77
N ARG A 152 -7.10 -4.66 2.46
CA ARG A 152 -7.69 -4.83 1.14
C ARG A 152 -6.98 -3.99 0.07
N LYS A 153 -6.67 -2.74 0.40
CA LYS A 153 -6.12 -1.78 -0.53
C LYS A 153 -5.30 -0.72 0.18
N SER A 154 -4.14 -0.38 -0.38
CA SER A 154 -3.44 0.85 -0.06
C SER A 154 -3.31 1.73 -1.29
N LYS A 155 -3.38 3.04 -1.09
CA LYS A 155 -3.11 4.04 -2.13
C LYS A 155 -2.19 5.10 -1.58
N LEU A 156 -1.09 5.35 -2.27
CA LEU A 156 -0.29 6.54 -2.03
C LEU A 156 -1.06 7.76 -2.55
N LEU A 157 -1.31 8.74 -1.69
CA LEU A 157 -2.01 9.98 -2.03
C LEU A 157 -1.04 11.09 -2.41
N SER A 158 -0.01 11.29 -1.59
CA SER A 158 0.96 12.36 -1.76
C SER A 158 2.32 11.90 -1.26
N LYS A 159 3.34 12.20 -2.08
CA LYS A 159 4.74 12.09 -1.70
C LYS A 159 5.13 13.32 -0.89
N PRO A 160 6.08 13.20 0.06
CA PRO A 160 6.62 14.35 0.75
C PRO A 160 7.21 15.35 -0.26
N PRO A 161 7.11 16.67 0.02
CA PRO A 161 7.60 17.71 -0.88
C PRO A 161 9.12 17.66 -1.10
N GLU A 162 9.90 17.04 -0.21
CA GLU A 162 11.37 16.93 -0.37
C GLU A 162 11.78 16.12 -1.62
N LEU A 163 10.97 15.15 -2.05
CA LEU A 163 11.19 14.41 -3.30
C LEU A 163 10.68 15.14 -4.55
N MET A 164 9.83 16.16 -4.39
CA MET A 164 9.45 17.05 -5.49
C MET A 164 10.56 18.07 -5.78
N ALA A 165 11.27 18.52 -4.74
CA ALA A 165 12.39 19.46 -4.90
C ALA A 165 13.56 18.84 -5.68
N VAL A 166 13.89 17.56 -5.47
CA VAL A 166 14.99 16.90 -6.21
C VAL A 166 14.65 16.76 -7.71
N THR A 167 13.40 16.54 -8.07
CA THR A 167 12.97 16.47 -9.47
C THR A 167 12.97 17.83 -10.17
N GLU A 168 12.67 18.93 -9.48
CA GLU A 168 12.71 20.28 -10.07
C GLU A 168 14.14 20.83 -10.22
N VAL A 169 15.07 20.43 -9.34
CA VAL A 169 16.46 20.93 -9.40
C VAL A 169 17.23 20.31 -10.57
N VAL A 170 16.89 19.09 -11.01
CA VAL A 170 17.51 18.47 -12.20
C VAL A 170 17.04 19.13 -13.50
N GLU A 171 15.86 19.74 -13.55
CA GLU A 171 15.35 20.44 -14.75
C GLU A 171 15.87 21.88 -14.92
N LYS A 172 16.51 22.51 -13.92
CA LYS A 172 16.72 23.97 -13.93
C LYS A 172 18.14 24.54 -14.01
N ALA A 173 19.21 23.77 -14.14
CA ALA A 173 20.53 24.35 -14.47
C ALA A 173 21.58 23.33 -14.97
N PRO A 174 22.37 23.66 -16.02
CA PRO A 174 21.95 24.27 -17.28
C PRO A 174 22.62 23.64 -18.53
N GLU A 175 21.95 23.74 -19.67
CA GLU A 175 22.63 23.94 -20.96
C GLU A 175 23.24 25.36 -20.99
N VAL A 176 24.57 25.48 -20.90
CA VAL A 176 25.36 26.55 -21.55
C VAL A 176 26.72 25.94 -21.93
N GLY A 177 27.08 26.06 -23.20
CA GLY A 177 28.06 25.20 -23.85
C GLY A 177 29.53 25.63 -23.77
N GLU A 178 30.35 24.83 -24.42
CA GLU A 178 31.65 25.25 -24.95
C GLU A 178 31.77 24.75 -26.40
N LYS A 179 31.69 25.71 -27.33
CA LYS A 179 32.28 25.59 -28.66
C LYS A 179 33.81 25.67 -28.54
N SER A 180 34.48 25.21 -29.60
CA SER A 180 35.88 25.42 -30.02
C SER A 180 36.99 24.66 -29.27
N THR A 181 37.58 23.65 -29.93
CA THR A 181 38.70 23.82 -30.88
C THR A 181 38.75 22.61 -31.82
#